data_AF-A0A9Q3HR29-F1
#
_entry.id   AF-A0A9Q3HR29-F1
#
_cell.length_a   1.000
_cell.length_b   1.000
_cell.length_c   1.000
_cell.angle_alpha   90.00
_cell.angle_beta   90.00
_cell.angle_gamma   90.00
#
_symmetry.space_group_name_H-M   'P 1'
#
loop_
_entity.id
_entity.type
_entity.pdbx_description
1 polymer ?
#
loop_
_entity_poly.entity_id
_entity_poly.type
_entity_poly.pdbx_seq_one_letter_code
_entity_poly.pdbx_strand_id
1 'polypeptide(L)'
;MDLPPLSFHASLEEKWDEEDPEEIEAVLKVVPPAHHQYLDVLSKVKEEKLPPHCACDHHIELEGLLPPVGVIYYLSKNESEKLQAYISENVEKGFIRSTCPFC
;
A
#
# COMPACT_ATOMS: atom_id res chain seq x y z
N MET A 1 -16.58 -9.62 45.21
CA MET A 1 -15.31 -10.00 44.56
C MET A 1 -15.37 -9.40 43.18
N ASP A 2 -15.23 -8.08 43.12
CA ASP A 2 -15.34 -7.32 41.89
C ASP A 2 -14.04 -7.50 41.09
N LEU A 3 -14.18 -8.02 39.87
CA LEU A 3 -13.08 -8.12 38.92
C LEU A 3 -12.62 -6.69 38.57
N PRO A 4 -11.31 -6.40 38.57
CA PRO A 4 -10.83 -5.12 38.10
C PRO A 4 -11.11 -4.98 36.60
N PRO A 5 -11.46 -3.78 36.11
CA PRO A 5 -11.54 -3.54 34.68
C PRO A 5 -10.13 -3.70 34.08
N LEU A 6 -10.05 -4.50 33.02
CA LEU A 6 -8.86 -4.53 32.16
C LEU A 6 -8.76 -3.16 31.45
N SER A 7 -8.08 -2.23 32.10
CA SER A 7 -7.51 -1.05 31.45
C SER A 7 -6.36 -1.50 30.56
N PHE A 8 -6.69 -2.05 29.40
CA PHE A 8 -5.75 -2.17 28.29
C PHE A 8 -5.98 -0.99 27.35
N HIS A 9 -5.90 0.23 27.88
CA HIS A 9 -5.87 1.42 27.05
C HIS A 9 -4.43 1.87 26.91
N ALA A 10 -3.99 1.89 25.65
CA ALA A 10 -2.84 2.60 25.13
C ALA A 10 -1.47 2.13 25.64
N SER A 11 -0.94 1.12 24.97
CA SER A 11 0.49 1.08 24.62
C SER A 11 0.64 0.29 23.33
N LEU A 12 0.06 0.82 22.26
CA LEU A 12 0.52 0.50 20.92
C LEU A 12 1.33 1.73 20.52
N GLU A 13 2.64 1.53 20.49
CA GLU A 13 3.63 2.53 20.17
C GLU A 13 3.17 3.35 18.97
N GLU A 14 3.15 4.66 19.15
CA GLU A 14 3.26 5.60 18.05
C GLU A 14 4.59 5.31 17.34
N LYS A 15 4.59 4.33 16.43
CA LYS A 15 5.58 4.24 15.37
C LYS A 15 5.33 5.42 14.46
N TRP A 16 5.93 6.55 14.80
CA TRP A 16 6.10 7.60 13.83
C TRP A 16 6.97 7.02 12.73
N ASP A 17 6.42 7.10 11.53
CA ASP A 17 7.10 6.91 10.25
C ASP A 17 8.25 7.93 10.16
N GLU A 18 9.33 7.72 10.93
CA GLU A 18 10.49 8.60 10.96
C GLU A 18 11.35 8.27 9.74
N GLU A 19 11.32 9.17 8.74
CA GLU A 19 12.20 9.09 7.59
C GLU A 19 13.65 9.19 8.05
N ASP A 20 14.49 8.29 7.55
CA ASP A 20 15.91 8.28 7.86
C ASP A 20 16.56 9.60 7.37
N PRO A 21 17.17 10.40 8.26
CA PRO A 21 17.83 11.65 7.88
C PRO A 21 18.88 11.47 6.77
N GLU A 22 19.55 10.32 6.72
CA GLU A 22 20.53 10.00 5.68
C GLU A 22 19.88 9.87 4.31
N GLU A 23 18.66 9.32 4.24
CA GLU A 23 17.90 9.19 3.00
C GLU A 23 17.41 10.55 2.50
N ILE A 24 16.92 11.41 3.40
CA ILE A 24 16.48 12.76 3.03
C ILE A 24 17.65 13.58 2.46
N GLU A 25 18.84 13.48 3.06
CA GLU A 25 20.04 14.17 2.55
C GLU A 25 20.47 13.62 1.18
N ALA A 26 20.37 12.31 0.97
CA ALA A 26 20.68 11.69 -0.31
C ALA A 26 19.73 12.18 -1.41
N VAL A 27 18.42 12.27 -1.12
CA VAL A 27 17.41 12.78 -2.06
C VAL A 27 17.66 14.26 -2.38
N LEU A 28 17.96 15.10 -1.38
CA LEU A 28 18.25 16.53 -1.58
C LEU A 28 19.43 16.80 -2.51
N LYS A 29 20.44 15.91 -2.53
CA LYS A 29 21.61 16.02 -3.43
C LYS A 29 21.28 15.72 -4.88
N VAL A 30 20.27 14.89 -5.14
CA VAL A 30 19.88 14.44 -6.48
C VAL A 30 18.76 15.31 -7.06
N VAL A 31 17.84 15.77 -6.21
CA VAL A 31 16.65 16.52 -6.62
C VAL A 31 17.02 17.99 -6.88
N PRO A 32 16.68 18.54 -8.07
CA PRO A 32 16.88 19.96 -8.35
C PRO A 32 16.18 20.87 -7.33
N PRO A 33 16.75 22.05 -6.98
CA PRO A 33 16.17 22.95 -5.98
C PRO A 33 14.72 23.35 -6.23
N ALA A 34 14.30 23.44 -7.50
CA ALA A 34 12.92 23.75 -7.88
C ALA A 34 11.88 22.71 -7.41
N HIS A 35 12.33 21.49 -7.06
CA HIS A 35 11.47 20.38 -6.65
C HIS A 35 11.63 20.00 -5.17
N HIS A 36 12.42 20.76 -4.39
CA HIS A 36 12.60 20.51 -2.95
C HIS A 36 11.30 20.65 -2.14
N GLN A 37 10.28 21.32 -2.70
CA GLN A 37 8.94 21.37 -2.09
C GLN A 37 8.15 20.05 -2.23
N TYR A 38 8.58 19.12 -3.08
CA TYR A 38 7.92 17.84 -3.37
C TYR A 38 8.70 16.63 -2.85
N LEU A 39 9.59 16.83 -1.88
CA LEU A 39 10.38 15.73 -1.29
C LEU A 39 9.49 14.71 -0.59
N ASP A 40 8.33 15.14 -0.12
CA ASP A 40 7.31 14.27 0.44
C ASP A 40 6.81 13.22 -0.54
N VAL A 41 6.72 13.54 -1.84
CA VAL A 41 6.29 12.60 -2.88
C VAL A 41 7.37 11.56 -3.20
N LEU A 42 8.62 11.82 -2.80
CA LEU A 42 9.77 10.94 -3.02
C LEU A 42 10.12 10.09 -1.78
N SER A 43 9.34 10.24 -0.71
CA SER A 43 9.50 9.48 0.52
C SER A 43 9.09 8.02 0.30
N LYS A 44 10.00 7.10 0.63
CA LYS A 44 9.71 5.66 0.60
C LYS A 44 8.56 5.29 1.53
N VAL A 45 8.45 5.96 2.68
CA VAL A 45 7.41 5.64 3.67
C VAL A 45 6.04 6.12 3.19
N LYS A 46 5.99 7.28 2.51
CA LYS A 46 4.74 7.77 1.91
C LYS A 46 4.36 6.99 0.65
N GLU A 47 5.33 6.45 -0.07
CA GLU A 47 5.10 5.57 -1.23
C GLU A 47 4.30 4.31 -0.87
N GLU A 48 4.43 3.79 0.35
CA GLU A 48 3.67 2.60 0.79
C GLU A 48 2.18 2.84 1.00
N LYS A 49 1.69 4.08 0.84
CA LYS A 49 0.27 4.45 1.03
C LYS A 49 -0.31 4.96 -0.29
N LEU A 50 -1.46 4.41 -0.69
CA LEU A 50 -2.17 4.93 -1.86
C LEU A 50 -2.60 6.38 -1.59
N PRO A 51 -2.56 7.25 -2.63
CA PRO A 51 -3.17 8.55 -2.52
C PRO A 51 -4.67 8.41 -2.21
N PRO A 52 -5.25 9.35 -1.46
CA PRO A 52 -6.67 9.31 -1.15
C PRO A 52 -7.50 9.40 -2.43
N HIS A 53 -8.61 8.65 -2.47
CA HIS A 53 -9.61 8.76 -3.52
C HIS A 53 -10.04 10.22 -3.71
N CYS A 54 -10.12 10.65 -4.96
CA CYS A 54 -10.44 12.04 -5.29
C CYS A 54 -11.53 12.11 -6.36
N ALA A 55 -12.05 13.31 -6.61
CA ALA A 55 -13.09 13.52 -7.63
C ALA A 55 -12.63 13.15 -9.06
N CYS A 56 -11.33 12.90 -9.25
CA CYS A 56 -10.70 12.57 -10.53
C CYS A 56 -10.21 11.12 -10.58
N ASP A 57 -10.81 10.20 -9.82
CA ASP A 57 -10.51 8.78 -9.95
C ASP A 57 -10.73 8.32 -11.40
N HIS A 58 -9.79 7.55 -11.93
CA HIS A 58 -9.82 7.14 -13.33
C HIS A 58 -11.01 6.18 -13.57
N HIS A 59 -11.98 6.62 -14.37
CA HIS A 59 -13.09 5.79 -14.81
C HIS A 59 -12.71 5.06 -16.10
N ILE A 60 -12.87 3.74 -16.10
CA ILE A 60 -12.68 2.90 -17.28
C ILE A 60 -14.04 2.68 -17.92
N GLU A 61 -14.27 3.32 -19.07
CA GLU A 61 -15.46 3.07 -19.89
C GLU A 61 -15.32 1.71 -20.59
N LEU A 62 -16.27 0.80 -20.33
CA LEU A 62 -16.29 -0.52 -20.93
C LEU A 62 -17.15 -0.50 -22.21
N GLU A 63 -16.57 -0.95 -23.31
CA GLU A 63 -17.27 -1.15 -24.58
C GLU A 63 -17.55 -2.64 -24.81
N GLY A 64 -18.79 -3.01 -25.15
CA GLY A 64 -19.14 -4.37 -25.55
C GLY A 64 -19.55 -5.30 -24.39
N LEU A 65 -19.23 -6.60 -24.51
CA LEU A 65 -19.60 -7.65 -23.56
C LEU A 65 -18.52 -7.85 -22.49
N LEU A 66 -18.93 -8.29 -21.30
CA LEU A 66 -18.02 -8.64 -20.21
C LEU A 66 -17.01 -9.70 -20.67
N PRO A 67 -15.71 -9.55 -20.33
CA PRO A 67 -14.71 -10.55 -20.69
C PRO A 67 -15.03 -11.88 -19.99
N PRO A 68 -14.80 -13.02 -20.66
CA PRO A 68 -14.97 -14.33 -20.03
C PRO A 68 -13.95 -14.50 -18.91
N VAL A 69 -14.34 -15.22 -17.86
CA VAL A 69 -13.42 -15.57 -16.77
C VAL A 69 -12.36 -16.51 -17.34
N GLY A 70 -11.12 -16.02 -17.40
CA GLY A 70 -9.97 -16.78 -17.90
C GLY A 70 -9.51 -17.86 -16.91
N VAL A 71 -8.81 -18.87 -17.43
CA VAL A 71 -8.10 -19.86 -16.60
C VAL A 71 -6.82 -19.25 -16.04
N ILE A 72 -6.49 -19.60 -14.80
CA ILE A 72 -5.22 -19.20 -14.18
C ILE A 72 -4.14 -20.20 -14.61
N TYR A 73 -3.02 -19.70 -15.15
CA TYR A 73 -1.90 -20.54 -15.54
C TYR A 73 -1.20 -21.15 -14.33
N TYR A 74 -0.67 -22.37 -14.52
CA TYR A 74 0.07 -23.04 -13.47
C TYR A 74 1.41 -22.36 -13.24
N LEU A 75 1.71 -22.02 -11.99
CA LEU A 75 2.98 -21.45 -11.57
C LEU A 75 3.84 -22.56 -10.95
N SER A 76 5.16 -22.46 -11.10
CA SER A 76 6.08 -23.30 -10.33
C SER A 76 6.00 -22.97 -8.83
N LYS A 77 6.48 -23.87 -7.98
CA LYS A 77 6.45 -23.68 -6.52
C LYS A 77 7.09 -22.35 -6.08
N ASN A 78 8.27 -22.03 -6.63
CA ASN A 78 9.00 -20.81 -6.31
C ASN A 78 8.25 -19.55 -6.78
N GLU A 79 7.63 -19.59 -7.97
CA GLU A 79 6.83 -18.47 -8.47
C GLU A 79 5.57 -18.26 -7.62
N SER A 80 4.91 -19.35 -7.22
CA SER A 80 3.73 -19.27 -6.35
C SER A 80 4.07 -18.71 -4.97
N GLU A 81 5.19 -19.11 -4.37
CA GLU A 81 5.64 -18.59 -3.07
C GLU A 81 5.93 -17.09 -3.15
N LYS A 82 6.64 -16.65 -4.19
CA LYS A 82 6.91 -15.22 -4.43
C LYS A 82 5.64 -14.42 -4.67
N LEU A 83 4.72 -14.95 -5.49
CA LEU A 83 3.45 -14.30 -5.78
C LEU A 83 2.61 -14.16 -4.50
N GLN A 84 2.55 -15.21 -3.67
CA GLN A 84 1.81 -15.16 -2.41
C GLN A 84 2.38 -14.12 -1.44
N ALA A 85 3.71 -14.06 -1.31
CA ALA A 85 4.36 -13.05 -0.46
C ALA A 85 4.07 -11.62 -0.95
N TYR A 86 4.13 -11.40 -2.27
CA TYR A 86 3.79 -10.10 -2.86
C TYR A 86 2.31 -9.74 -2.61
N ILE A 87 1.39 -10.68 -2.83
CA ILE A 87 -0.04 -10.43 -2.60
C ILE A 87 -0.29 -10.12 -1.12
N SER A 88 0.28 -10.87 -0.18
CA SER A 88 0.07 -10.62 1.25
C SER A 88 0.56 -9.23 1.66
N GLU A 89 1.77 -8.85 1.23
CA GLU A 89 2.34 -7.53 1.53
C GLU A 89 1.48 -6.39 0.97
N ASN A 90 1.00 -6.53 -0.27
CA ASN A 90 0.22 -5.49 -0.93
C ASN A 90 -1.25 -5.46 -0.48
N VAL A 91 -1.77 -6.57 0.08
CA VAL A 91 -3.05 -6.58 0.80
C VAL A 91 -2.92 -5.86 2.14
N GLU A 92 -1.83 -6.08 2.88
CA GLU A 92 -1.54 -5.37 4.14
C GLU A 92 -1.36 -3.85 3.91
N LYS A 93 -0.68 -3.46 2.82
CA LYS A 93 -0.56 -2.05 2.38
C LYS A 93 -1.88 -1.44 1.88
N GLY A 94 -2.90 -2.26 1.62
CA GLY A 94 -4.18 -1.82 1.07
C GLY A 94 -4.17 -1.51 -0.43
N PHE A 95 -3.09 -1.88 -1.14
CA PHE A 95 -2.97 -1.71 -2.59
C PHE A 95 -3.86 -2.71 -3.34
N ILE A 96 -3.97 -3.92 -2.79
CA ILE A 96 -4.82 -4.98 -3.30
C ILE A 96 -5.98 -5.18 -2.33
N ARG A 97 -7.20 -5.22 -2.87
CA ARG A 97 -8.42 -5.53 -2.12
C ARG A 97 -9.08 -6.77 -2.70
N SER A 98 -9.43 -7.72 -1.84
CA SER A 98 -10.29 -8.84 -2.24
C SER A 98 -11.64 -8.31 -2.68
N THR A 99 -12.05 -8.66 -3.89
CA THR A 99 -13.38 -8.37 -4.41
C THR A 99 -14.14 -9.68 -4.48
N CYS A 100 -15.38 -9.70 -4.00
CA CYS A 100 -16.22 -10.87 -4.12
C CYS A 100 -16.62 -11.04 -5.59
N PRO A 101 -16.32 -12.18 -6.24
CA PRO A 101 -16.71 -12.38 -7.63
C PRO A 101 -18.22 -12.66 -7.80
N PHE A 102 -19.00 -12.72 -6.71
CA PHE A 102 -20.42 -13.10 -6.70
C PHE A 102 -21.36 -12.15 -5.92
N CYS A 103 -20.93 -10.94 -5.58
CA CYS A 103 -21.80 -9.90 -4.99
C CYS A 103 -22.16 -8.83 -6.03
#